data_AF-T1JMF8-F1
#
_entry.id   AF-T1JMF8-F1
#
_cell.length_a   1.000
_cell.length_b   1.000
_cell.length_c   1.000
_cell.angle_alpha   90.00
_cell.angle_beta   90.00
_cell.angle_gamma   90.00
#
_symmetry.space_group_name_H-M   'P 1'
#
loop_
_entity.id
_entity.type
_entity.pdbx_description
1 polymer ?
#
loop_
_entity_poly.entity_id
_entity_poly.type
_entity_poly.pdbx_seq_one_letter_code
_entity_poly.pdbx_strand_id
1 'polypeptide(L)'
;MKPVCLVILLFGLLVSATSSSTDEPANRVRQTRGFKNSALATARGFGKRTMLNDLVDSTDRAIMSNEQLADLMSRNPQFAQQILTKFVDTDGDGVLSFRELFPEE
;
A
#
# COMPACT_ATOMS: atom_id res chain seq x y z
N MET A 1 36.87 -10.51 44.46
CA MET A 1 35.58 -10.93 43.86
C MET A 1 35.44 -12.43 44.11
N LYS A 2 34.32 -12.84 44.71
CA LYS A 2 34.23 -14.04 45.58
C LYS A 2 34.12 -15.34 44.75
N PRO A 3 34.83 -16.42 45.12
CA PRO A 3 34.83 -17.72 44.40
C PRO A 3 33.44 -18.36 44.33
N VAL A 4 32.51 -17.92 45.18
CA VAL A 4 31.10 -18.31 45.21
C VAL A 4 30.40 -18.03 43.87
N CYS A 5 30.73 -16.93 43.18
CA CYS A 5 30.11 -16.63 41.88
C CYS A 5 30.56 -17.61 40.79
N LEU A 6 31.81 -18.09 40.82
CA LEU A 6 32.34 -19.03 39.83
C LEU A 6 31.68 -20.41 39.98
N VAL A 7 31.49 -20.87 41.21
CA VAL A 7 30.84 -22.16 41.49
C VAL A 7 29.37 -22.16 41.04
N ILE A 8 28.63 -21.07 41.28
CA ILE A 8 27.22 -20.96 40.85
C ILE A 8 27.10 -20.97 39.31
N LEU A 9 28.01 -20.28 38.61
CA LEU A 9 28.02 -20.24 37.15
C LEU A 9 28.34 -21.62 36.55
N LEU A 10 29.28 -22.34 37.15
CA LEU A 10 29.68 -23.68 36.71
C LEU A 10 28.55 -24.71 36.96
N PHE A 11 27.86 -24.61 38.10
CA PHE A 11 26.73 -25.50 38.40
C PHE A 11 25.53 -25.24 37.47
N GLY A 12 25.23 -23.98 37.13
CA GLY A 12 24.17 -23.64 36.18
C GLY A 12 24.44 -24.14 34.75
N LEU A 13 25.71 -24.12 34.31
CA LEU A 13 26.12 -24.66 33.02
C LEU A 13 26.01 -26.20 32.97
N LEU A 14 26.36 -26.87 34.07
CA LEU A 14 26.28 -28.33 34.15
C LEU A 14 24.83 -28.85 34.08
N VAL A 15 23.88 -28.16 34.72
CA VAL A 15 22.46 -28.51 34.68
C VAL A 15 21.88 -28.34 33.27
N SER A 16 22.28 -27.29 32.56
CA SER A 16 21.80 -27.01 31.20
C SER A 16 22.27 -28.05 30.17
N ALA A 17 23.48 -28.61 30.35
CA ALA A 17 24.05 -29.61 29.45
C ALA A 17 23.35 -30.98 29.52
N THR A 18 22.59 -31.27 30.59
CA THR A 18 21.87 -32.55 30.75
C THR A 18 20.48 -32.57 30.13
N SER A 19 19.98 -31.43 29.65
CA SER A 19 18.67 -31.31 28.99
C SER A 19 18.76 -31.37 27.45
N SER A 20 19.65 -32.20 26.90
CA SER A 20 19.56 -32.61 25.50
C SER A 20 18.45 -33.65 25.34
N SER A 21 17.21 -33.17 25.30
CA SER A 21 16.06 -33.97 24.91
C SER A 21 16.27 -34.51 23.49
N THR A 22 16.41 -35.83 23.42
CA THR A 22 16.26 -36.65 22.23
C THR A 22 14.83 -36.54 21.73
N ASP A 23 14.61 -35.84 20.62
CA ASP A 23 13.41 -36.01 19.80
C ASP A 23 13.84 -36.39 18.39
N GLU A 24 13.83 -37.70 18.12
CA GLU A 24 13.91 -38.29 16.79
C GLU A 24 12.61 -37.94 16.02
N PRO A 25 12.65 -37.14 14.94
CA PRO A 25 11.50 -37.04 14.07
C PRO A 25 11.46 -38.30 13.20
N ALA A 26 10.55 -39.21 13.52
CA ALA A 26 10.19 -40.35 12.69
C ALA A 26 10.09 -39.93 11.21
N ASN A 27 11.01 -40.48 10.39
CA ASN A 27 11.05 -40.30 8.95
C ASN A 27 9.83 -41.00 8.30
N ARG A 28 8.67 -40.34 8.37
CA ARG A 28 7.52 -40.67 7.54
C ARG A 28 7.78 -40.11 6.15
N VAL A 29 8.26 -40.96 5.26
CA VAL A 29 8.25 -40.72 3.81
C VAL A 29 6.81 -40.38 3.42
N ARG A 30 6.57 -39.10 3.16
CA ARG A 30 5.28 -38.56 2.77
C ARG A 30 4.97 -39.14 1.38
N GLN A 31 3.98 -40.01 1.26
CA GLN A 31 3.43 -40.41 -0.04
C GLN A 31 2.89 -39.16 -0.74
N THR A 32 3.69 -38.56 -1.63
CA THR A 32 3.23 -37.56 -2.57
C THR A 32 2.58 -38.27 -3.76
N ARG A 33 1.39 -38.83 -3.52
CA ARG A 33 0.53 -39.22 -4.64
C ARG A 33 -0.04 -37.91 -5.19
N GLY A 34 0.58 -37.43 -6.26
CA GLY A 34 0.32 -36.12 -6.86
C GLY A 34 -1.14 -35.87 -7.19
N PHE A 35 -1.46 -34.60 -7.45
CA PHE A 35 -2.74 -34.14 -7.95
C PHE A 35 -3.08 -34.85 -9.27
N LYS A 36 -3.77 -35.98 -9.19
CA LYS A 36 -4.42 -36.63 -10.34
C LYS A 36 -5.72 -35.92 -10.65
N ASN A 37 -5.62 -34.65 -11.00
CA ASN A 37 -6.69 -33.89 -11.67
C ASN A 37 -6.02 -33.07 -12.77
N SER A 38 -5.58 -33.75 -13.84
CA SER A 38 -5.14 -33.11 -15.09
C SER A 38 -6.29 -32.38 -15.81
N ALA A 39 -7.53 -32.46 -15.32
CA ALA A 39 -8.71 -31.86 -15.94
C ALA A 39 -8.98 -30.40 -15.51
N LEU A 40 -8.26 -29.85 -14.52
CA LEU A 40 -8.42 -28.44 -14.11
C LEU A 40 -7.21 -27.56 -14.45
N ALA A 41 -6.33 -28.03 -15.33
CA ALA A 41 -5.28 -27.20 -15.95
C ALA A 41 -5.82 -26.38 -17.13
N THR A 42 -7.09 -25.97 -17.09
CA THR A 42 -7.54 -24.77 -17.82
C THR A 42 -7.54 -23.61 -16.83
N ALA A 43 -6.34 -23.20 -16.42
CA ALA A 43 -6.11 -21.80 -16.09
C ALA A 43 -6.32 -21.03 -17.40
N ARG A 44 -7.60 -20.88 -17.76
CA ARG A 44 -8.08 -20.12 -18.90
C ARG A 44 -7.42 -18.76 -18.78
N GLY A 45 -6.76 -18.35 -19.85
CA GLY A 45 -6.14 -17.04 -19.97
C GLY A 45 -7.11 -15.96 -19.51
N PHE A 46 -6.95 -15.52 -18.27
CA PHE A 46 -7.50 -14.26 -17.83
C PHE A 46 -6.54 -13.21 -18.37
N GLY A 47 -6.89 -12.70 -19.55
CA GLY A 47 -6.20 -11.60 -20.19
C GLY A 47 -6.01 -10.48 -19.18
N LYS A 48 -4.76 -10.30 -18.75
CA LYS A 48 -4.28 -9.12 -18.01
C LYS A 48 -4.40 -7.89 -18.91
N ARG A 49 -5.62 -7.43 -19.16
CA ARG A 49 -5.91 -6.10 -19.72
C ARG A 49 -6.87 -5.30 -18.83
N THR A 50 -7.03 -5.70 -17.56
CA THR A 50 -7.73 -4.92 -16.53
C THR A 50 -6.87 -3.87 -15.84
N MET A 51 -5.59 -3.71 -16.18
CA MET A 51 -4.80 -2.62 -15.58
C MET A 51 -5.20 -1.23 -16.09
N LEU A 52 -5.70 -1.12 -17.33
CA LEU A 52 -6.16 0.18 -17.85
C LEU A 52 -7.56 0.55 -17.32
N ASN A 53 -8.46 -0.42 -17.14
CA ASN A 53 -9.80 -0.14 -16.64
C ASN A 53 -9.85 0.17 -15.14
N ASP A 54 -9.01 -0.48 -14.33
CA ASP A 54 -8.90 -0.14 -12.89
C ASP A 54 -8.19 1.21 -12.63
N LEU A 55 -7.34 1.66 -13.56
CA LEU A 55 -6.77 3.01 -13.52
C LEU A 55 -7.81 4.06 -13.94
N VAL A 56 -8.70 3.75 -14.90
CA VAL A 56 -9.81 4.63 -15.30
C VAL A 56 -10.84 4.75 -14.17
N ASP A 57 -11.19 3.67 -13.48
CA ASP A 57 -12.13 3.68 -12.33
C ASP A 57 -11.59 4.44 -11.10
N SER A 58 -10.26 4.52 -10.96
CA SER A 58 -9.61 5.34 -9.93
C SER A 58 -9.65 6.85 -10.24
N THR A 59 -9.84 7.21 -11.52
CA THR A 59 -9.92 8.60 -11.99
C THR A 59 -11.37 9.10 -12.03
N ASP A 60 -12.34 8.20 -12.23
CA ASP A 60 -13.77 8.52 -12.25
C ASP A 60 -14.34 8.96 -10.88
N ARG A 61 -13.65 8.65 -9.76
CA ARG A 61 -14.03 9.16 -8.43
C ARG A 61 -13.82 10.67 -8.25
N ALA A 62 -13.16 11.34 -9.18
CA ALA A 62 -12.87 12.77 -9.13
C ALA A 62 -13.62 13.59 -10.19
N ILE A 63 -14.58 12.97 -10.91
CA ILE A 63 -15.40 13.69 -11.89
C ILE A 63 -16.58 14.30 -11.15
N MET A 64 -16.59 15.62 -11.01
CA MET A 64 -17.72 16.38 -10.48
C MET A 64 -18.33 17.25 -11.60
N SER A 65 -19.63 17.50 -11.52
CA SER A 65 -20.27 18.45 -12.43
C SER A 65 -19.78 19.89 -12.17
N ASN A 66 -19.86 20.72 -13.19
CA ASN A 66 -19.62 22.16 -13.09
C ASN A 66 -20.49 22.81 -11.99
N GLU A 67 -21.74 22.38 -11.85
CA GLU A 67 -22.67 22.84 -10.82
C GLU A 67 -22.19 22.48 -9.41
N GLN A 68 -21.74 21.23 -9.21
CA GLN A 68 -21.18 20.79 -7.94
C GLN A 68 -19.89 21.53 -7.60
N LEU A 69 -19.06 21.84 -8.60
CA LEU A 69 -17.84 22.62 -8.40
C LEU A 69 -18.18 24.05 -7.98
N ALA A 70 -19.16 24.68 -8.63
CA ALA A 70 -19.62 26.01 -8.28
C ALA A 70 -20.18 26.07 -6.84
N ASP A 71 -20.98 25.08 -6.47
CA ASP A 71 -21.49 24.94 -5.09
C ASP A 71 -20.34 24.75 -4.09
N LEU A 72 -19.34 23.92 -4.41
CA LEU A 72 -18.16 23.72 -3.57
C LEU A 72 -17.34 25.02 -3.41
N MET A 73 -17.13 25.77 -4.48
CA MET A 73 -16.45 27.08 -4.44
C MET A 73 -17.24 28.10 -3.62
N SER A 74 -18.58 28.08 -3.67
CA SER A 74 -19.41 28.98 -2.87
C SER A 74 -19.35 28.66 -1.38
N ARG A 75 -19.29 27.37 -1.02
CA ARG A 75 -19.21 26.89 0.37
C ARG A 75 -17.81 27.05 0.96
N ASN A 76 -16.78 26.98 0.13
CA ASN A 76 -15.40 27.10 0.55
C ASN A 76 -14.67 28.20 -0.25
N PRO A 77 -14.69 29.46 0.27
CA PRO A 77 -14.04 30.57 -0.42
C PRO A 77 -12.51 30.42 -0.48
N GLN A 78 -11.90 29.73 0.48
CA GLN A 78 -10.45 29.47 0.48
C GLN A 78 -10.05 28.57 -0.68
N PHE A 79 -10.86 27.54 -0.97
CA PHE A 79 -10.64 26.67 -2.12
C PHE A 79 -10.79 27.43 -3.44
N ALA A 80 -11.80 28.30 -3.54
CA ALA A 80 -11.96 29.14 -4.71
C ALA A 80 -10.74 30.04 -4.95
N GLN A 81 -10.21 30.67 -3.90
CA GLN A 81 -8.98 31.48 -3.99
C GLN A 81 -7.78 30.65 -4.44
N GLN A 82 -7.62 29.43 -3.93
CA GLN A 82 -6.54 28.53 -4.36
C GLN A 82 -6.67 28.13 -5.84
N ILE A 83 -7.89 27.88 -6.32
CA ILE A 83 -8.10 27.63 -7.75
C ILE A 83 -7.74 28.87 -8.57
N LEU A 84 -8.23 30.04 -8.19
CA LEU A 84 -7.98 31.28 -8.92
C LEU A 84 -6.48 31.59 -8.98
N THR A 85 -5.78 31.50 -7.86
CA THR A 85 -4.32 31.72 -7.78
C THR A 85 -3.47 30.67 -8.49
N LYS A 86 -3.99 29.45 -8.71
CA LYS A 86 -3.23 28.36 -9.37
C LYS A 86 -3.53 28.21 -10.84
N PHE A 87 -4.73 28.55 -11.28
CA PHE A 87 -5.21 28.23 -12.62
C PHE A 87 -5.64 29.44 -13.44
N VAL A 88 -5.94 30.57 -12.81
CA VAL A 88 -6.40 31.78 -13.51
C VAL A 88 -5.34 32.87 -13.46
N ASP A 89 -4.84 33.15 -12.26
CA ASP A 89 -3.70 34.04 -12.01
C ASP A 89 -2.44 33.40 -12.61
N THR A 90 -2.04 33.89 -13.79
CA THR A 90 -0.96 33.29 -14.57
C THR A 90 0.38 33.94 -14.23
N ASP A 91 0.36 35.22 -13.89
CA ASP A 91 1.56 35.96 -13.49
C ASP A 91 1.86 35.85 -11.97
N GLY A 92 0.90 35.41 -11.17
CA GLY A 92 1.05 35.13 -9.75
C GLY A 92 1.09 36.38 -8.89
N ASP A 93 0.57 37.51 -9.38
CA ASP A 93 0.58 38.78 -8.66
C ASP A 93 -0.57 38.91 -7.64
N GLY A 94 -1.51 37.96 -7.64
CA GLY A 94 -2.66 37.92 -6.75
C GLY A 94 -3.83 38.81 -7.19
N VAL A 95 -3.77 39.37 -8.40
CA VAL A 95 -4.79 40.25 -8.99
C VAL A 95 -5.18 39.73 -10.37
N LEU A 96 -6.46 39.40 -10.54
CA LEU A 96 -6.93 38.91 -11.84
C LEU A 96 -7.11 40.05 -12.83
N SER A 97 -6.28 40.06 -13.87
CA SER A 97 -6.43 40.96 -15.00
C SER A 97 -7.45 40.44 -16.02
N PHE A 98 -8.04 41.34 -16.81
CA PHE A 98 -9.05 40.95 -17.82
C PHE A 98 -8.49 39.98 -18.88
N ARG A 99 -7.19 40.11 -19.19
CA ARG A 99 -6.47 39.25 -20.15
C ARG A 99 -6.25 37.83 -19.63
N GLU A 100 -6.21 37.65 -18.32
CA GLU A 100 -6.09 36.32 -17.71
C GLU A 100 -7.44 35.62 -17.60
N LEU A 101 -8.50 36.39 -17.39
CA LEU A 101 -9.86 35.85 -17.35
C LEU A 101 -10.36 35.46 -18.75
N PHE A 102 -9.99 36.27 -19.75
CA PHE A 102 -10.29 36.05 -21.16
C PHE A 102 -9.00 36.16 -21.96
N PRO A 103 -8.26 35.04 -22.09
CA PRO A 103 -7.14 34.98 -23.01
C PRO A 103 -7.69 35.24 -24.41
N GLU A 104 -7.31 36.36 -25.02
CA GLU A 104 -7.50 36.51 -26.46
C GLU A 104 -6.48 35.60 -27.13
N GLU A 105 -6.97 34.59 -27.87
CA GLU A 105 -6.12 33.64 -28.63
C GLU A 105 -5.14 34.33 -29.57
#